data_AF-A0A945P1H4-F1
#
_entry.id   AF-A0A945P1H4-F1
#
_cell.length_a   1.000
_cell.length_b   1.000
_cell.length_c   1.000
_cell.angle_alpha   90.00
_cell.angle_beta   90.00
_cell.angle_gamma   90.00
#
_symmetry.space_group_name_H-M   'P 1'
#
loop_
_entity.id
_entity.type
_entity.pdbx_description
1 polymer ?
#
loop_
_entity_poly.entity_id
_entity_poly.type
_entity_poly.pdbx_seq_one_letter_code
_entity_poly.pdbx_strand_id
1 'polypeptide(L)'
;MNLSKTPPCEECGGKVASLPTCLEYKGEEIFLFDPAVCQSCLEKLCEIYSTECANCGGTIPPYSNIGILKAENGQNQYIHMTTHCNTPGNAFYGYWGKGTAREFVQIEACS
;
A
#
# COMPACT_ATOMS: atom_id res chain seq x y z
N MET A 1 9.21 -32.44 7.94
CA MET A 1 8.90 -31.00 7.85
C MET A 1 7.59 -30.87 7.08
N ASN A 2 6.50 -30.47 7.73
CA ASN A 2 5.23 -30.22 7.05
C ASN A 2 5.39 -28.99 6.16
N LEU A 3 5.25 -29.14 4.85
CA LEU A 3 5.05 -28.00 3.97
C LEU A 3 3.71 -27.38 4.37
N SER A 4 3.76 -26.32 5.18
CA SER A 4 2.62 -25.43 5.40
C SER A 4 2.11 -25.03 4.02
N LYS A 5 0.92 -25.51 3.64
CA LYS A 5 0.29 -25.12 2.39
C LYS A 5 0.02 -23.63 2.49
N THR A 6 0.74 -22.83 1.70
CA THR A 6 0.40 -21.44 1.49
C THR A 6 -1.04 -21.37 0.97
N PRO A 7 -1.87 -20.44 1.48
CA PRO A 7 -3.21 -20.25 0.95
C PRO A 7 -3.17 -19.95 -0.55
N PRO A 8 -4.23 -20.31 -1.31
CA PRO A 8 -4.32 -19.96 -2.72
C PRO A 8 -4.41 -18.43 -2.88
N CYS A 9 -4.01 -17.95 -4.05
CA CYS A 9 -4.05 -16.55 -4.39
C CYS A 9 -5.50 -16.05 -4.38
N GLU A 10 -5.78 -14.99 -3.64
CA GLU A 10 -7.13 -14.44 -3.53
C GLU A 10 -7.63 -13.79 -4.83
N GLU A 11 -6.72 -13.34 -5.71
CA GLU A 11 -7.10 -12.76 -7.01
C GLU A 11 -7.44 -13.81 -8.08
N CYS A 12 -6.67 -14.91 -8.18
CA CYS A 12 -6.76 -15.84 -9.31
C CYS A 12 -6.98 -17.31 -8.91
N GLY A 13 -6.98 -17.63 -7.60
CA GLY A 13 -7.05 -18.99 -7.09
C GLY A 13 -5.77 -19.83 -7.27
N GLY A 14 -4.74 -19.27 -7.92
CA GLY A 14 -3.48 -19.96 -8.19
C GLY A 14 -2.63 -20.21 -6.94
N LYS A 15 -1.53 -20.95 -7.07
CA LYS A 15 -0.63 -21.24 -5.95
C LYS A 15 0.22 -20.00 -5.60
N VAL A 16 0.21 -19.60 -4.33
CA VAL A 16 1.17 -18.62 -3.79
C VAL A 16 2.47 -19.33 -3.42
N ALA A 17 3.60 -18.86 -3.94
CA ALA A 17 4.90 -19.51 -3.73
C ALA A 17 5.39 -19.38 -2.28
N SER A 18 5.23 -18.21 -1.68
CA SER A 18 5.62 -17.89 -0.30
C SER A 18 4.77 -16.74 0.24
N LEU A 19 4.66 -16.65 1.57
CA LEU A 19 4.21 -15.45 2.26
C LEU A 19 5.36 -14.92 3.12
N PRO A 20 5.68 -13.61 3.08
CA PRO A 20 5.03 -12.60 2.25
C PRO A 20 5.29 -12.83 0.76
N THR A 21 4.39 -12.34 -0.08
CA THR A 21 4.67 -12.18 -1.50
C THR A 21 5.53 -10.93 -1.65
N CYS A 22 6.74 -11.12 -2.13
CA CYS A 22 7.67 -10.03 -2.40
C CYS A 22 7.58 -9.60 -3.86
N LEU A 23 7.58 -8.29 -4.10
CA LEU A 23 7.66 -7.71 -5.45
C LEU A 23 8.43 -6.39 -5.38
N GLU A 24 9.38 -6.18 -6.29
CA GLU A 24 9.93 -4.85 -6.55
C GLU A 24 9.12 -4.21 -7.67
N TYR A 25 8.52 -3.05 -7.41
CA TYR A 25 7.71 -2.32 -8.39
C TYR A 25 8.13 -0.86 -8.46
N LYS A 26 8.65 -0.42 -9.62
CA LYS A 26 9.14 0.95 -9.86
C LYS A 26 10.15 1.44 -8.80
N GLY A 27 11.01 0.55 -8.31
CA GLY A 27 12.04 0.86 -7.32
C GLY A 27 11.58 0.77 -5.86
N GLU A 28 10.32 0.41 -5.60
CA GLU A 28 9.80 0.15 -4.25
C GLU A 28 9.70 -1.35 -3.99
N GLU A 29 10.25 -1.81 -2.87
CA GLU A 29 10.09 -3.20 -2.41
C GLU A 29 8.79 -3.38 -1.62
N ILE A 30 7.95 -4.31 -2.06
CA ILE A 30 6.65 -4.61 -1.46
C ILE A 30 6.74 -5.97 -0.77
N PHE A 31 6.34 -6.02 0.50
CA PHE A 31 6.23 -7.24 1.29
C PHE A 31 4.78 -7.45 1.71
N LEU A 32 4.02 -8.21 0.92
CA LEU A 32 2.59 -8.45 1.18
C LEU A 32 2.39 -9.72 2.01
N PHE A 33 2.03 -9.56 3.29
CA PHE A 33 1.74 -10.67 4.20
C PHE A 33 0.28 -11.14 4.14
N ASP A 34 -0.63 -10.21 3.91
CA ASP A 34 -2.08 -10.42 3.78
C ASP A 34 -2.66 -9.29 2.92
N PRO A 35 -3.56 -9.56 1.96
CA PRO A 35 -4.08 -10.88 1.55
C PRO A 35 -3.04 -11.75 0.84
N ALA A 36 -3.32 -13.05 0.72
CA ALA A 36 -2.44 -13.97 0.01
C ALA A 36 -2.58 -13.80 -1.51
N VAL A 37 -1.64 -13.09 -2.14
CA VAL A 37 -1.67 -12.79 -3.59
C VAL A 37 -0.40 -13.29 -4.25
N CYS A 38 -0.48 -13.98 -5.40
CA CYS A 38 0.73 -14.40 -6.13
C CYS A 38 1.44 -13.20 -6.78
N GLN A 39 2.74 -13.31 -7.02
CA GLN A 39 3.57 -12.20 -7.53
C GLN A 39 3.00 -11.57 -8.81
N SER A 40 2.54 -12.38 -9.78
CA SER A 40 1.95 -11.88 -11.02
C SER A 40 0.62 -11.13 -10.82
N CYS A 41 -0.16 -11.49 -9.80
CA CYS A 41 -1.38 -10.76 -9.47
C CYS A 41 -1.05 -9.49 -8.71
N LEU A 42 -0.05 -9.51 -7.82
CA LEU A 42 0.41 -8.34 -7.10
C LEU A 42 0.95 -7.27 -8.07
N GLU A 43 1.71 -7.67 -9.09
CA GLU A 43 2.21 -6.76 -10.12
C GLU A 43 1.07 -6.08 -10.88
N LYS A 44 0.07 -6.83 -11.33
CA LYS A 44 -1.14 -6.27 -11.98
C LYS A 44 -1.91 -5.33 -11.06
N LEU A 45 -2.03 -5.66 -9.77
CA LEU A 45 -2.65 -4.77 -8.81
C LEU A 45 -1.85 -3.47 -8.68
N CYS A 46 -0.52 -3.53 -8.71
CA CYS A 46 0.32 -2.34 -8.72
C CYS A 46 0.13 -1.52 -10.01
N GLU A 47 -0.01 -2.15 -11.17
CA GLU A 47 -0.30 -1.43 -12.43
C GLU A 47 -1.64 -0.69 -12.41
N ILE A 48 -2.68 -1.32 -11.86
CA ILE A 48 -4.05 -0.80 -11.91
C ILE A 48 -4.33 0.21 -10.77
N TYR A 49 -3.80 -0.07 -9.58
CA TYR A 49 -4.24 0.60 -8.35
C TYR A 49 -3.18 1.43 -7.64
N SER A 50 -1.94 1.47 -8.14
CA SER A 50 -0.96 2.38 -7.57
C SER A 50 -1.37 3.83 -7.79
N THR A 51 -1.00 4.67 -6.84
CA THR A 51 -1.18 6.13 -6.95
C THR A 51 0.16 6.84 -6.82
N GLU A 52 0.18 8.14 -7.10
CA GLU A 52 1.38 8.95 -6.98
C GLU A 52 1.43 9.63 -5.60
N CYS A 53 2.61 9.64 -4.99
CA CYS A 53 2.87 10.38 -3.76
C CYS A 53 2.91 11.88 -4.05
N ALA A 54 2.00 12.64 -3.45
CA ALA A 54 1.90 14.08 -3.64
C ALA A 54 3.13 14.87 -3.16
N ASN A 55 4.01 14.26 -2.36
CA ASN A 55 5.21 14.91 -1.82
C ASN A 55 6.47 14.69 -2.70
N CYS A 56 6.72 13.45 -3.13
CA CYS A 56 7.95 13.10 -3.86
C CYS A 56 7.73 12.69 -5.33
N GLY A 57 6.48 12.54 -5.78
CA GLY A 57 6.15 12.01 -7.11
C GLY A 57 6.41 10.52 -7.27
N GLY A 58 6.85 9.82 -6.22
CA GLY A 58 7.09 8.38 -6.23
C GLY A 58 5.79 7.58 -6.27
N THR A 59 5.88 6.30 -6.62
CA THR A 59 4.70 5.43 -6.72
C THR A 59 4.33 4.85 -5.35
N ILE A 60 3.07 4.98 -4.94
CA ILE A 60 2.48 4.32 -3.78
C ILE A 60 1.78 3.05 -4.28
N PRO A 61 2.33 1.85 -4.02
CA PRO A 61 1.69 0.62 -4.42
C PRO A 61 0.47 0.29 -3.56
N PRO A 62 -0.47 -0.56 -4.04
CA PRO A 62 -1.52 -1.11 -3.21
C PRO A 62 -0.92 -1.82 -2.00
N TYR A 63 -1.72 -1.88 -0.94
CA TYR A 63 -1.39 -2.47 0.35
C TYR A 63 -0.29 -1.73 1.13
N SER A 64 -0.11 -0.43 0.85
CA SER A 64 0.86 0.44 1.53
C SER A 64 0.22 1.29 2.62
N ASN A 65 0.98 1.57 3.68
CA ASN A 65 0.61 2.62 4.63
C ASN A 65 0.78 3.99 3.97
N ILE A 66 -0.21 4.86 4.15
CA ILE A 66 -0.25 6.19 3.55
C ILE A 66 -0.59 7.27 4.57
N GLY A 67 0.03 8.44 4.39
CA GLY A 67 -0.46 9.69 4.96
C GLY A 67 -1.51 10.30 4.03
N ILE A 68 -2.51 10.96 4.60
CA ILE A 68 -3.56 11.65 3.85
C ILE A 68 -3.55 13.13 4.20
N LEU A 69 -3.43 13.95 3.17
CA LEU A 69 -3.51 15.41 3.24
C LEU A 69 -4.82 15.86 2.61
N LYS A 70 -5.52 16.82 3.22
CA LYS A 70 -6.66 17.50 2.58
C LYS A 70 -6.12 18.66 1.76
N ALA A 71 -6.23 18.57 0.43
CA ALA A 71 -5.93 19.70 -0.44
C ALA A 71 -7.00 20.80 -0.28
N GLU A 72 -6.64 22.04 -0.61
CA GLU A 72 -7.51 23.21 -0.48
C GLU A 72 -8.82 23.09 -1.31
N ASN A 73 -8.82 22.25 -2.34
CA ASN A 73 -10.00 21.93 -3.14
C ASN A 73 -10.92 20.86 -2.52
N GLY A 74 -10.62 20.41 -1.29
CA GLY A 74 -11.36 19.36 -0.58
C GLY A 74 -11.05 17.93 -1.02
N GLN A 75 -10.11 17.72 -1.96
CA GLN A 75 -9.68 16.39 -2.38
C GLN A 75 -8.57 15.85 -1.49
N ASN A 76 -8.56 14.53 -1.31
CA ASN A 76 -7.49 13.87 -0.56
C ASN A 76 -6.26 13.68 -1.46
N GLN A 77 -5.11 14.06 -0.94
CA GLN A 77 -3.80 13.74 -1.47
C GLN A 77 -3.15 12.67 -0.61
N TYR A 78 -2.40 11.78 -1.25
CA TYR A 78 -1.81 10.62 -0.61
C TYR A 78 -0.29 10.74 -0.64
N ILE A 79 0.36 10.40 0.46
CA ILE A 79 1.81 10.41 0.56
C ILE A 79 2.32 9.10 1.17
N HIS A 80 3.54 8.72 0.82
CA HIS A 80 4.20 7.58 1.45
C HIS A 80 4.38 7.79 2.95
N MET A 81 4.29 6.71 3.70
CA MET A 81 4.66 6.65 5.12
C MET A 81 6.13 6.29 5.32
N THR A 82 7.03 6.97 4.60
CA THR A 82 8.48 6.80 4.73
C THR A 82 9.10 7.98 5.49
N THR A 83 10.31 7.80 6.03
CA THR A 83 11.06 8.86 6.72
C THR A 83 11.29 10.11 5.87
N HIS A 84 11.29 9.98 4.54
CA HIS A 84 11.47 11.07 3.60
C HIS A 84 10.17 11.82 3.26
N CYS A 85 9.01 11.16 3.38
CA CYS A 85 7.70 11.73 3.09
C CYS A 85 6.83 11.95 4.34
N ASN A 86 7.42 11.78 5.54
CA ASN A 86 6.75 12.01 6.81
C ASN A 86 6.65 13.52 7.09
N THR A 87 5.81 14.22 6.34
CA THR A 87 5.57 15.64 6.58
C THR A 87 5.00 15.81 8.00
N PRO A 88 5.49 16.76 8.82
CA PRO A 88 5.01 17.00 10.19
C PRO A 88 3.57 17.57 10.30
N GLY A 89 2.72 17.31 9.31
CA GLY A 89 1.36 17.85 9.20
C GLY A 89 0.32 16.85 8.69
N ASN A 90 0.61 15.55 8.73
CA ASN A 90 -0.38 14.53 8.36
C ASN A 90 -1.54 14.54 9.35
N ALA A 91 -2.70 15.04 8.91
CA ALA A 91 -3.91 15.03 9.73
C ALA A 91 -4.49 13.61 9.88
N PHE A 92 -4.23 12.71 8.91
CA PHE A 92 -4.78 11.35 8.91
C PHE A 92 -3.76 10.33 8.37
N TYR A 93 -3.82 9.12 8.93
CA TYR A 93 -3.08 7.95 8.47
C TYR A 93 -4.07 6.88 8.05
N GLY A 94 -3.75 6.11 7.01
CA GLY A 94 -4.59 5.02 6.56
C GLY A 94 -3.84 4.01 5.71
N TYR A 95 -4.60 3.11 5.10
CA TYR A 95 -4.10 2.01 4.28
C TYR A 95 -4.57 2.18 2.84
N TRP A 96 -3.63 2.20 1.89
CA TRP A 96 -3.96 2.22 0.48
C TRP A 96 -4.30 0.80 0.03
N GLY A 97 -5.57 0.49 -0.21
CA GLY A 97 -6.00 -0.82 -0.68
C GLY A 97 -5.87 -0.94 -2.21
N LYS A 98 -6.92 -1.49 -2.85
CA LYS A 98 -7.06 -1.53 -4.31
C LYS A 98 -7.63 -0.22 -4.85
N GLY A 99 -6.85 0.86 -4.80
CA GLY A 99 -7.20 2.15 -5.40
C GLY A 99 -8.07 3.05 -4.52
N THR A 100 -8.29 2.67 -3.26
CA THR A 100 -8.99 3.50 -2.28
C THR A 100 -8.26 3.46 -0.94
N ALA A 101 -8.22 4.62 -0.26
CA ALA A 101 -7.77 4.70 1.11
C ALA A 101 -8.82 4.09 2.05
N ARG A 102 -8.37 3.22 2.94
CA ARG A 102 -9.18 2.53 3.95
C ARG A 102 -8.64 2.81 5.35
N GLU A 103 -9.47 2.56 6.35
CA GLU A 103 -9.09 2.54 7.77
C GLU A 103 -8.32 3.80 8.20
N PHE A 104 -8.85 4.98 7.87
CA PHE A 104 -8.17 6.22 8.22
C PHE A 104 -8.48 6.65 9.66
N VAL A 105 -7.42 6.98 10.41
CA VAL A 105 -7.50 7.52 11.77
C VAL A 105 -6.92 8.92 11.77
N GLN A 106 -7.65 9.86 12.38
CA GLN A 106 -7.13 11.19 12.66
C GLN A 106 -6.18 11.08 13.85
N ILE A 107 -4.94 11.51 13.71
CA ILE A 107 -4.08 11.73 14.87
C ILE A 107 -4.29 13.19 15.27
N GLU A 108 -4.88 13.42 16.44
CA GLU A 108 -4.86 14.74 17.04
C GLU A 108 -3.39 15.15 17.18
N ALA A 109 -3.01 16.24 16.51
CA ALA A 109 -1.71 16.85 16.74
C ALA A 109 -1.64 17.19 18.23
N CYS A 110 -0.72 16.55 18.97
CA CYS A 110 -0.47 16.92 20.35
C CYS A 110 -0.11 18.41 20.39
N SER A 111 -0.92 19.17 21.13
CA SER A 111 -0.70 20.57 21.49
C SER A 111 0.49 20.75 22.42
#